data_AF-A0A7X9HCS9-F1
#
_entry.id   AF-A0A7X9HCS9-F1
#
_cell.length_a   1.000
_cell.length_b   1.000
_cell.length_c   1.000
_cell.angle_alpha   90.00
_cell.angle_beta   90.00
_cell.angle_gamma   90.00
#
_symmetry.space_group_name_H-M   'P 1'
#
loop_
_entity.id
_entity.type
_entity.pdbx_description
1 polymer ?
#
loop_
_entity_poly.entity_id
_entity_poly.type
_entity_poly.pdbx_seq_one_letter_code
_entity_poly.pdbx_strand_id
1 'polypeptide(L)'
;MKRIFPVIILLIIFLFSFICPVRAQDDQGNKLRDLENKIKEYQAKIEEAQGKQKTLASTIAVLNNQIYLTSAQITQNEEKILILEEEIRELGAKINTLNKTLDETSLILKERIEETYKKSFLPPLYYLLTTNDFSNAFLIFKYLKVAQQHDKEIMFSMEATKENFDKQKTLKEDKQKELEDLKIELNRQKNVLASQKVAKEDLLAATKNDEATFQKLLTQARSEYESIQAILAGRGDESKVGDVKKGDKIATIISGSSCNSSGTHLHFTVTDKNGNPMNPFSFLKNVDYENCSGPGKCSDGDPFNPSGSWDWPINPKITFVQGYGSTWAVANTWVGQIYSFHNGIDIKGSADNVYAVEDGVLYRGSYTGSGSCRLRYVRVEQKDDKQTFYLHVNY
;
A
#
# COMPACT_ATOMS: atom_id res chain seq x y z
N MET A 1 0.35 -42.66 52.83
CA MET A 1 0.57 -42.36 51.40
C MET A 1 1.93 -41.70 51.24
N LYS A 2 2.84 -42.39 50.56
CA LYS A 2 4.25 -42.04 50.44
C LYS A 2 4.45 -41.09 49.25
N ARG A 3 5.22 -40.01 49.49
CA ARG A 3 6.08 -39.31 48.52
C ARG A 3 5.46 -38.88 47.18
N ILE A 4 4.48 -37.98 47.19
CA ILE A 4 4.09 -37.18 45.99
C ILE A 4 4.37 -35.68 46.21
N PHE A 5 4.60 -35.27 47.46
CA PHE A 5 4.69 -33.88 47.89
C PHE A 5 5.88 -33.04 47.35
N PRO A 6 7.07 -33.59 47.04
CA PRO A 6 8.15 -32.76 46.47
C PRO A 6 8.11 -32.63 44.94
N VAL A 7 7.27 -33.39 44.23
CA VAL A 7 7.31 -33.46 42.75
C VAL A 7 6.55 -32.29 42.09
N ILE A 8 5.51 -31.75 42.75
CA ILE A 8 4.68 -30.67 42.19
C ILE A 8 5.32 -29.29 42.38
N ILE A 9 6.05 -29.08 43.49
CA ILE A 9 6.82 -27.85 43.74
C ILE A 9 8.09 -27.82 42.86
N LEU A 10 8.71 -28.96 42.56
CA LEU A 10 9.83 -29.03 41.62
C LEU A 10 9.43 -28.70 40.16
N LEU A 11 8.18 -28.99 39.76
CA LEU A 11 7.69 -28.64 38.42
C LEU A 11 7.53 -27.12 38.24
N ILE A 12 7.17 -26.40 39.30
CA ILE A 12 7.05 -24.93 39.31
C ILE A 12 8.44 -24.25 39.25
N ILE A 13 9.47 -24.82 39.86
CA ILE A 13 10.85 -24.31 39.80
C ILE A 13 11.51 -24.63 38.44
N PHE A 14 11.16 -25.76 37.81
CA PHE A 14 11.63 -26.12 36.48
C PHE A 14 10.97 -25.27 35.37
N LEU A 15 9.73 -24.82 35.57
CA LEU A 15 9.03 -23.88 34.68
C LEU A 15 9.56 -22.43 34.77
N PHE A 16 10.27 -22.07 35.85
CA PHE A 16 10.93 -20.76 36.00
C PHE A 16 12.40 -20.75 35.53
N SER A 17 13.03 -21.92 35.28
CA SER A 17 14.47 -22.02 34.98
C SER A 17 14.82 -22.17 33.49
N PHE A 18 13.84 -22.12 32.59
CA PHE A 18 14.09 -22.00 31.14
C PHE A 18 13.78 -20.59 30.63
N ILE A 19 14.34 -19.58 31.30
CA ILE A 19 14.72 -18.33 30.63
C ILE A 19 16.16 -18.52 30.14
N CYS A 20 16.37 -19.51 29.28
CA CYS A 20 17.53 -19.50 28.41
C CYS A 20 16.96 -19.03 27.07
N PRO A 21 17.29 -17.81 26.58
CA PRO A 21 16.97 -17.50 25.20
C PRO A 21 17.68 -18.54 24.35
N VAL A 22 16.91 -19.44 23.73
CA VAL A 22 17.43 -20.25 22.64
C VAL A 22 17.88 -19.22 21.60
N ARG A 23 19.20 -19.12 21.41
CA ARG A 23 19.88 -18.16 20.54
C ARG A 23 19.63 -18.44 19.06
N ALA A 24 18.38 -18.35 18.62
CA ALA A 24 18.02 -18.16 17.21
C ALA A 24 17.86 -16.66 16.87
N GLN A 25 17.71 -15.80 17.88
CA GLN A 25 17.41 -14.38 17.73
C GLN A 25 18.62 -13.51 17.28
N ASP A 26 19.85 -14.00 17.47
CA ASP A 26 21.07 -13.24 17.13
C ASP A 26 21.26 -13.12 15.61
N ASP A 27 20.92 -14.16 14.84
CA ASP A 27 21.11 -14.19 13.38
C ASP A 27 20.04 -13.37 12.64
N GLN A 28 18.76 -13.54 13.00
CA GLN A 28 17.66 -12.75 12.43
C GLN A 28 17.72 -11.27 12.81
N GLY A 29 18.13 -10.96 14.06
CA GLY A 29 18.33 -9.58 14.51
C GLY A 29 19.47 -8.88 13.74
N ASN A 30 20.57 -9.60 13.47
CA ASN A 30 21.65 -9.09 12.63
C ASN A 30 21.20 -8.87 11.18
N LYS A 31 20.43 -9.81 10.61
CA LYS A 31 19.89 -9.70 9.25
C LYS A 31 18.94 -8.51 9.07
N LEU A 32 18.02 -8.28 10.02
CA LEU A 32 17.10 -7.14 9.98
C LEU A 32 17.87 -5.80 10.10
N ARG A 33 18.87 -5.73 10.97
CA ARG A 33 19.73 -4.55 11.11
C ARG A 33 20.54 -4.25 9.84
N ASP A 34 21.07 -5.28 9.19
CA ASP A 34 21.79 -5.13 7.93
C ASP A 34 20.87 -4.64 6.80
N LEU A 35 19.62 -5.12 6.76
CA LEU A 35 18.61 -4.64 5.82
C LEU A 35 18.22 -3.20 6.09
N GLU A 36 18.08 -2.78 7.34
CA GLU A 36 17.83 -1.38 7.69
C GLU A 36 18.97 -0.45 7.26
N ASN A 37 20.22 -0.88 7.43
CA ASN A 37 21.38 -0.13 6.97
C ASN A 37 21.38 0.02 5.44
N LYS A 38 21.07 -1.06 4.71
CA LYS A 38 20.93 -1.04 3.24
C LYS A 38 19.80 -0.11 2.79
N ILE A 39 18.64 -0.14 3.47
CA ILE A 39 17.52 0.75 3.19
C ILE A 39 17.97 2.21 3.32
N LYS A 40 18.61 2.57 4.45
CA LYS A 40 19.14 3.94 4.67
C LYS A 40 20.18 4.33 3.62
N GLU A 41 21.09 3.43 3.28
CA GLU A 41 22.11 3.64 2.26
C GLU A 41 21.48 3.92 0.89
N TYR A 42 20.53 3.10 0.45
CA TYR A 42 19.85 3.29 -0.84
C TYR A 42 19.01 4.57 -0.84
N GLN A 43 18.39 4.92 0.28
CA GLN A 43 17.69 6.19 0.44
C GLN A 43 18.63 7.38 0.19
N ALA A 44 19.80 7.40 0.85
CA ALA A 44 20.80 8.44 0.68
C ALA A 44 21.35 8.49 -0.76
N LYS A 45 21.58 7.32 -1.39
CA LYS A 45 22.01 7.23 -2.79
C LYS A 45 20.95 7.74 -3.77
N ILE A 46 19.66 7.58 -3.48
CA ILE A 46 18.57 8.15 -4.28
C ILE A 46 18.64 9.67 -4.19
N GLU A 47 18.72 10.24 -2.98
CA GLU A 47 18.79 11.69 -2.78
C GLU A 47 20.01 12.32 -3.49
N GLU A 48 21.18 11.69 -3.38
CA GLU A 48 22.40 12.17 -4.05
C GLU A 48 22.25 12.14 -5.59
N ALA A 49 21.70 11.06 -6.13
CA ALA A 49 21.53 10.88 -7.56
C ALA A 49 20.42 11.78 -8.13
N GLN A 50 19.36 12.06 -7.37
CA GLN A 50 18.29 13.00 -7.72
C GLN A 50 18.82 14.42 -7.92
N GLY A 51 19.77 14.87 -7.10
CA GLY A 51 20.44 16.17 -7.28
C GLY A 51 21.26 16.28 -8.57
N LYS A 52 21.60 15.13 -9.18
CA LYS A 52 22.45 15.02 -10.39
C LYS A 52 21.66 14.55 -11.62
N GLN A 53 20.33 14.43 -11.53
CA GLN A 53 19.44 13.81 -12.51
C GLN A 53 19.30 14.64 -13.80
N LYS A 54 20.40 14.76 -14.54
CA LYS A 54 20.49 15.46 -15.83
C LYS A 54 20.97 14.55 -16.95
N THR A 55 21.49 13.38 -16.62
CA THR A 55 22.05 12.43 -17.59
C THR A 55 21.31 11.10 -17.55
N LEU A 56 21.43 10.31 -18.62
CA LEU A 56 20.90 8.97 -18.67
C LEU A 56 21.50 8.10 -17.56
N ALA A 57 22.81 8.20 -17.34
CA ALA A 57 23.52 7.47 -16.30
C ALA A 57 22.99 7.79 -14.89
N SER A 58 22.80 9.07 -14.57
CA SER A 58 22.24 9.48 -13.27
C SER A 58 20.78 9.03 -13.08
N THR A 59 19.97 9.08 -14.14
CA THR A 59 18.58 8.61 -14.13
C THR A 59 18.51 7.09 -13.91
N ILE A 60 19.35 6.32 -14.60
CA ILE A 60 19.47 4.87 -14.39
C ILE A 60 19.95 4.57 -12.96
N ALA A 61 20.88 5.37 -12.41
CA ALA A 61 21.34 5.20 -11.03
C ALA A 61 20.19 5.39 -10.02
N VAL A 62 19.35 6.42 -10.20
CA VAL A 62 18.14 6.61 -9.37
C VAL A 62 17.22 5.38 -9.45
N LEU A 63 16.89 4.92 -10.66
CA LEU A 63 16.02 3.75 -10.86
C LEU A 63 16.61 2.47 -10.23
N ASN A 64 17.91 2.25 -10.37
CA ASN A 64 18.60 1.12 -9.74
C ASN A 64 18.52 1.19 -8.21
N ASN A 65 18.79 2.36 -7.62
CA ASN A 65 18.73 2.51 -6.17
C ASN A 65 17.29 2.35 -5.64
N GLN A 66 16.28 2.79 -6.39
CA GLN A 66 14.88 2.51 -6.06
C GLN A 66 14.56 1.01 -6.11
N ILE A 67 15.02 0.30 -7.16
CA ILE A 67 14.89 -1.16 -7.25
C ILE A 67 15.57 -1.87 -6.07
N TYR A 68 16.76 -1.42 -5.68
CA TYR A 68 17.51 -1.99 -4.56
C TYR A 68 16.83 -1.70 -3.22
N LEU A 69 16.31 -0.48 -3.02
CA LEU A 69 15.52 -0.10 -1.86
C LEU A 69 14.28 -0.99 -1.73
N THR A 70 13.46 -1.09 -2.77
CA THR A 70 12.25 -1.91 -2.76
C THR A 70 12.58 -3.40 -2.54
N SER A 71 13.66 -3.90 -3.15
CA SER A 71 14.12 -5.29 -2.94
C SER A 71 14.54 -5.54 -1.49
N ALA A 72 15.27 -4.60 -0.87
CA ALA A 72 15.66 -4.70 0.54
C ALA A 72 14.45 -4.66 1.48
N GLN A 73 13.45 -3.82 1.19
CA GLN A 73 12.19 -3.76 1.93
C GLN A 73 11.40 -5.07 1.81
N ILE A 74 11.33 -5.66 0.62
CA ILE A 74 10.70 -6.97 0.39
C ILE A 74 11.37 -8.03 1.26
N THR A 75 12.71 -8.13 1.21
CA THR A 75 13.44 -9.09 2.04
C THR A 75 13.20 -8.84 3.53
N GLN A 76 13.17 -7.57 3.96
CA GLN A 76 12.87 -7.24 5.36
C GLN A 76 11.48 -7.71 5.79
N ASN A 77 10.46 -7.50 4.94
CA ASN A 77 9.10 -7.93 5.22
C ASN A 77 8.96 -9.46 5.19
N GLU A 78 9.65 -10.15 4.29
CA GLU A 78 9.71 -11.62 4.27
C GLU A 78 10.31 -12.17 5.58
N GLU A 79 11.39 -11.57 6.09
CA GLU A 79 11.96 -11.97 7.40
C GLU A 79 11.01 -11.67 8.57
N LYS A 80 10.36 -10.51 8.59
CA LYS A 80 9.36 -10.16 9.62
C LYS A 80 8.19 -11.14 9.63
N ILE A 81 7.70 -11.54 8.46
CA ILE A 81 6.64 -12.54 8.30
C ILE A 81 7.08 -13.88 8.92
N LEU A 82 8.30 -14.35 8.62
CA LEU A 82 8.81 -15.60 9.18
C LEU A 82 8.89 -15.57 10.72
N ILE A 83 9.40 -14.47 11.28
CA ILE A 83 9.47 -14.27 12.74
C ILE A 83 8.06 -14.30 13.35
N LEU A 84 7.13 -13.55 12.76
CA LEU A 84 5.78 -13.42 13.28
C LEU A 84 4.99 -14.74 13.19
N GLU A 85 5.20 -15.52 12.12
CA GLU A 85 4.62 -16.86 11.98
C GLU A 85 5.14 -17.84 13.04
N GLU A 86 6.42 -17.76 13.41
CA GLU A 86 6.98 -18.56 14.50
C GLU A 86 6.42 -18.12 15.87
N GLU A 87 6.36 -16.82 16.14
CA GLU A 87 5.77 -16.28 17.38
C GLU A 87 4.30 -16.69 17.55
N ILE A 88 3.49 -16.64 16.48
CA ILE A 88 2.10 -17.10 16.48
C ILE A 88 2.01 -18.61 16.79
N ARG A 89 2.96 -19.41 16.26
CA ARG A 89 3.03 -20.85 16.52
C ARG A 89 3.36 -21.13 17.98
N GLU A 90 4.37 -20.46 18.54
CA GLU A 90 4.73 -20.58 19.94
C GLU A 90 3.58 -20.15 20.87
N LEU A 91 2.92 -19.04 20.58
CA LEU A 91 1.73 -18.59 21.31
C LEU A 91 0.61 -19.62 21.24
N GLY A 92 0.37 -20.21 20.06
CA GLY A 92 -0.58 -21.30 19.89
C GLY A 92 -0.28 -22.50 20.79
N ALA A 93 0.99 -22.91 20.88
CA ALA A 93 1.40 -23.99 21.78
C ALA A 93 1.16 -23.63 23.26
N LYS A 94 1.56 -22.42 23.68
CA LYS A 94 1.35 -21.92 25.05
C LYS A 94 -0.13 -21.88 25.43
N ILE A 95 -0.98 -21.35 24.56
CA ILE A 95 -2.45 -21.30 24.73
C ILE A 95 -3.03 -22.71 24.88
N ASN A 96 -2.61 -23.66 24.05
CA ASN A 96 -3.08 -25.04 24.14
C ASN A 96 -2.70 -25.70 25.47
N THR A 97 -1.47 -25.48 25.95
CA THR A 97 -1.04 -25.97 27.28
C THR A 97 -1.87 -25.35 28.40
N LEU A 98 -2.04 -24.02 28.38
CA LEU A 98 -2.84 -23.31 29.38
C LEU A 98 -4.29 -23.79 29.40
N ASN A 99 -4.91 -23.98 28.22
CA ASN A 99 -6.28 -24.47 28.11
C ASN A 99 -6.42 -25.86 28.74
N LYS A 100 -5.51 -26.79 28.39
CA LYS A 100 -5.53 -28.14 28.95
C LYS A 100 -5.36 -28.14 30.47
N THR A 101 -4.43 -27.34 30.99
CA THR A 101 -4.23 -27.21 32.45
C THR A 101 -5.45 -26.63 33.14
N LEU A 102 -6.09 -25.61 32.56
CA LEU A 102 -7.32 -25.03 33.09
C LEU A 102 -8.46 -26.06 33.11
N ASP A 103 -8.66 -26.80 32.02
CA ASP A 103 -9.71 -27.83 31.90
C ASP A 103 -9.52 -28.96 32.94
N GLU A 104 -8.32 -29.53 33.02
CA GLU A 104 -7.99 -30.61 33.96
C GLU A 104 -8.14 -30.14 35.42
N THR A 105 -7.63 -28.95 35.75
CA THR A 105 -7.71 -28.41 37.11
C THR A 105 -9.14 -28.07 37.50
N SER A 106 -9.93 -27.54 36.55
CA SER A 106 -11.35 -27.22 36.77
C SER A 106 -12.18 -28.45 37.11
N LEU A 107 -11.97 -29.55 36.39
CA LEU A 107 -12.66 -30.82 36.65
C LEU A 107 -12.34 -31.37 38.05
N ILE A 108 -11.07 -31.41 38.42
CA ILE A 108 -10.62 -31.90 39.73
C ILE A 108 -11.14 -31.00 40.85
N LEU A 109 -11.06 -29.68 40.68
CA LEU A 109 -11.50 -28.72 41.69
C LEU A 109 -13.03 -28.82 41.89
N LYS A 110 -13.80 -28.97 40.81
CA LYS A 110 -15.25 -29.16 40.88
C LYS A 110 -15.63 -30.39 41.71
N GLU A 111 -15.01 -31.55 41.43
CA GLU A 111 -15.25 -32.78 42.17
C GLU A 111 -14.92 -32.63 43.67
N ARG A 112 -13.80 -31.99 43.98
CA ARG A 112 -13.38 -31.72 45.37
C ARG A 112 -14.32 -30.77 46.11
N ILE A 113 -14.79 -29.72 45.45
CA ILE A 113 -15.75 -28.77 46.02
C ILE A 113 -17.08 -29.46 46.31
N GLU A 114 -17.61 -30.27 45.37
CA GLU A 114 -18.85 -31.02 45.56
C GLU A 114 -18.74 -32.00 46.75
N GLU A 115 -17.66 -32.78 46.83
CA GLU A 115 -17.42 -33.71 47.93
C GLU A 115 -17.26 -32.99 49.28
N THR A 116 -16.55 -31.86 49.29
CA THR A 116 -16.39 -31.02 50.48
C THR A 116 -17.72 -30.41 50.91
N TYR A 117 -18.55 -29.98 49.96
CA TYR A 117 -19.88 -29.42 50.21
C TYR A 117 -20.83 -30.48 50.81
N LYS A 118 -20.92 -31.66 50.21
CA LYS A 118 -21.72 -32.79 50.76
C LYS A 118 -21.34 -33.10 52.21
N LYS A 119 -20.04 -33.07 52.51
CA LYS A 119 -19.50 -33.30 53.87
C LYS A 119 -19.70 -32.13 54.82
N SER A 120 -19.89 -30.90 54.32
CA SER A 120 -20.08 -29.71 55.15
C SER A 120 -21.42 -29.66 55.90
N PHE A 121 -22.43 -30.41 55.42
CA PHE A 121 -23.73 -30.56 56.10
C PHE A 121 -23.72 -31.54 57.27
N LEU A 122 -22.62 -32.28 57.48
CA LEU A 122 -22.48 -33.19 58.60
C LEU A 122 -22.05 -32.38 59.83
N PRO A 123 -22.85 -32.36 60.92
CA PRO A 123 -22.47 -31.66 62.14
C PRO A 123 -21.10 -32.17 62.64
N PRO A 124 -20.24 -31.34 63.23
CA PRO A 124 -18.98 -31.81 63.84
C PRO A 124 -19.20 -32.98 64.83
N LEU A 125 -20.36 -32.98 65.49
CA LEU A 125 -20.81 -34.05 66.38
C LEU A 125 -21.06 -35.39 65.67
N TYR A 126 -21.47 -35.38 64.39
CA TYR A 126 -21.66 -36.59 63.59
C TYR A 126 -20.34 -37.34 63.40
N TYR A 127 -19.24 -36.63 63.09
CA TYR A 127 -17.91 -37.24 63.01
C TYR A 127 -17.41 -37.74 64.37
N LEU A 128 -17.81 -37.07 65.45
CA LEU A 128 -17.51 -37.49 66.82
C LEU A 128 -18.23 -38.80 67.22
N LEU A 129 -19.48 -38.96 66.76
CA LEU A 129 -20.35 -40.10 67.10
C LEU A 129 -20.14 -41.31 66.20
N THR A 130 -19.56 -41.12 65.01
CA THR A 130 -19.34 -42.19 64.01
C THR A 130 -17.92 -42.75 64.00
N THR A 131 -16.98 -42.10 64.71
CA THR A 131 -15.60 -42.56 64.83
C THR A 131 -15.32 -43.09 66.23
N ASN A 132 -14.52 -44.16 66.33
CA ASN A 132 -14.24 -44.85 67.60
C ASN A 132 -13.27 -44.07 68.53
N ASP A 133 -12.81 -42.87 68.13
CA ASP A 133 -11.81 -42.06 68.85
C ASP A 133 -11.99 -40.56 68.56
N PHE A 134 -12.10 -39.76 69.63
CA PHE A 134 -12.22 -38.30 69.58
C PHE A 134 -11.07 -37.65 68.79
N SER A 135 -9.86 -38.19 68.91
CA SER A 135 -8.67 -37.68 68.20
C SER A 135 -8.82 -37.80 66.69
N ASN A 136 -9.43 -38.89 66.21
CA ASN A 136 -9.71 -39.12 64.79
C ASN A 136 -10.80 -38.17 64.26
N ALA A 137 -11.86 -37.91 65.02
CA ALA A 137 -12.89 -36.94 64.64
C ALA A 137 -12.31 -35.53 64.45
N PHE A 138 -11.47 -35.09 65.39
CA PHE A 138 -10.79 -33.78 65.33
C PHE A 138 -9.81 -33.69 64.14
N LEU A 139 -9.07 -34.77 63.86
CA LEU A 139 -8.19 -34.86 62.71
C LEU A 139 -8.94 -34.71 61.38
N ILE A 140 -10.08 -35.38 61.21
CA ILE A 140 -10.91 -35.29 59.99
C ILE A 140 -11.38 -33.84 59.78
N PHE A 141 -11.87 -33.17 60.82
CA PHE A 141 -12.30 -31.78 60.73
C PHE A 141 -11.14 -30.84 60.35
N LYS A 142 -9.96 -31.03 60.97
CA LYS A 142 -8.75 -30.27 60.64
C LYS A 142 -8.33 -30.46 59.19
N TYR A 143 -8.30 -31.70 58.69
CA TYR A 143 -7.95 -31.98 57.30
C TYR A 143 -8.97 -31.44 56.29
N LEU A 144 -10.27 -31.45 56.62
CA LEU A 144 -11.30 -30.82 55.79
C LEU A 144 -11.09 -29.32 55.65
N LYS A 145 -10.73 -28.63 56.76
CA LYS A 145 -10.38 -27.20 56.73
C LYS A 145 -9.13 -26.91 55.91
N VAL A 146 -8.10 -27.75 56.01
CA VAL A 146 -6.89 -27.62 55.17
C VAL A 146 -7.22 -27.82 53.69
N ALA A 147 -8.07 -28.81 53.34
CA ALA A 147 -8.50 -29.03 51.97
C ALA A 147 -9.30 -27.84 51.40
N GLN A 148 -10.23 -27.28 52.18
CA GLN A 148 -10.99 -26.07 51.81
C GLN A 148 -10.08 -24.87 51.53
N GLN A 149 -9.08 -24.64 52.39
CA GLN A 149 -8.12 -23.55 52.21
C GLN A 149 -7.31 -23.75 50.94
N HIS A 150 -6.81 -24.96 50.69
CA HIS A 150 -6.07 -25.30 49.48
C HIS A 150 -6.91 -25.17 48.21
N ASP A 151 -8.19 -25.57 48.24
CA ASP A 151 -9.10 -25.42 47.10
C ASP A 151 -9.33 -23.95 46.76
N LYS A 152 -9.41 -23.08 47.77
CA LYS A 152 -9.48 -21.62 47.58
C LYS A 152 -8.20 -21.06 46.93
N GLU A 153 -7.03 -21.54 47.34
CA GLU A 153 -5.74 -21.15 46.75
C GLU A 153 -5.64 -21.60 45.27
N ILE A 154 -6.06 -22.83 44.96
CA ILE A 154 -6.16 -23.30 43.56
C ILE A 154 -7.09 -22.40 42.76
N MET A 155 -8.25 -22.04 43.30
CA MET A 155 -9.23 -21.19 42.61
C MET A 155 -8.64 -19.83 42.23
N PHE A 156 -7.92 -19.17 43.15
CA PHE A 156 -7.20 -17.93 42.84
C PHE A 156 -6.11 -18.12 41.78
N SER A 157 -5.35 -19.22 41.86
CA SER A 157 -4.34 -19.54 40.84
C SER A 157 -4.97 -19.79 39.46
N MET A 158 -6.13 -20.44 39.41
CA MET A 158 -6.87 -20.66 38.17
C MET A 158 -7.38 -19.35 37.57
N GLU A 159 -7.85 -18.41 38.40
CA GLU A 159 -8.27 -17.08 37.95
C GLU A 159 -7.10 -16.34 37.27
N ALA A 160 -5.92 -16.31 37.91
CA ALA A 160 -4.72 -15.73 37.32
C ALA A 160 -4.29 -16.45 36.02
N THR A 161 -4.44 -17.77 35.97
CA THR A 161 -4.12 -18.57 34.77
C THR A 161 -5.08 -18.27 33.61
N LYS A 162 -6.37 -18.10 33.92
CA LYS A 162 -7.39 -17.69 32.96
C LYS A 162 -7.11 -16.30 32.41
N GLU A 163 -6.77 -15.34 33.28
CA GLU A 163 -6.39 -13.99 32.85
C GLU A 163 -5.17 -14.03 31.91
N ASN A 164 -4.14 -14.82 32.24
CA ASN A 164 -2.99 -14.99 31.36
C ASN A 164 -3.38 -15.66 30.03
N PHE A 165 -4.22 -16.69 30.06
CA PHE A 165 -4.75 -17.33 28.84
C PHE A 165 -5.45 -16.32 27.92
N ASP A 166 -6.34 -15.49 28.49
CA ASP A 166 -7.06 -14.47 27.73
C ASP A 166 -6.09 -13.43 27.13
N LYS A 167 -5.08 -12.98 27.89
CA LYS A 167 -4.02 -12.09 27.38
C LYS A 167 -3.21 -12.71 26.23
N GLN A 168 -2.80 -13.97 26.35
CA GLN A 168 -2.05 -14.67 25.29
C GLN A 168 -2.91 -14.84 24.03
N LYS A 169 -4.22 -15.11 24.21
CA LYS A 169 -5.17 -15.22 23.10
C LYS A 169 -5.32 -13.91 22.35
N THR A 170 -5.53 -12.79 23.06
CA THR A 170 -5.60 -11.46 22.44
C THR A 170 -4.30 -11.11 21.72
N LEU A 171 -3.14 -11.35 22.35
CA LEU A 171 -1.84 -11.11 21.70
C LEU A 171 -1.66 -11.91 20.40
N LYS A 172 -2.14 -13.17 20.38
CA LYS A 172 -2.12 -13.99 19.16
C LYS A 172 -3.01 -13.40 18.07
N GLU A 173 -4.22 -12.96 18.42
CA GLU A 173 -5.17 -12.34 17.48
C GLU A 173 -4.57 -11.05 16.87
N ASP A 174 -3.94 -10.21 17.69
CA ASP A 174 -3.26 -8.99 17.23
C ASP A 174 -2.11 -9.31 16.25
N LYS A 175 -1.28 -10.31 16.58
CA LYS A 175 -0.17 -10.75 15.69
C LYS A 175 -0.67 -11.36 14.39
N GLN A 176 -1.79 -12.09 14.41
CA GLN A 176 -2.40 -12.61 13.18
C GLN A 176 -2.88 -11.49 12.26
N LYS A 177 -3.39 -10.39 12.83
CA LYS A 177 -3.76 -9.20 12.05
C LYS A 177 -2.52 -8.52 11.45
N GLU A 178 -1.48 -8.31 12.24
CA GLU A 178 -0.21 -7.75 11.77
C GLU A 178 0.40 -8.58 10.62
N LEU A 179 0.30 -9.92 10.70
CA LEU A 179 0.76 -10.83 9.65
C LEU A 179 0.02 -10.62 8.33
N GLU A 180 -1.31 -10.43 8.38
CA GLU A 180 -2.11 -10.18 7.19
C GLU A 180 -1.76 -8.83 6.55
N ASP A 181 -1.62 -7.79 7.38
CA ASP A 181 -1.22 -6.46 6.92
C ASP A 181 0.17 -6.50 6.24
N LEU A 182 1.13 -7.23 6.81
CA LEU A 182 2.46 -7.44 6.22
C LEU A 182 2.40 -8.20 4.89
N LYS A 183 1.51 -9.19 4.75
CA LYS A 183 1.33 -9.95 3.49
C LYS A 183 0.75 -9.07 2.39
N ILE A 184 -0.22 -8.22 2.72
CA ILE A 184 -0.77 -7.22 1.78
C ILE A 184 0.33 -6.27 1.30
N GLU A 185 1.10 -5.71 2.24
CA GLU A 185 2.19 -4.79 1.92
C GLU A 185 3.29 -5.47 1.08
N LEU A 186 3.66 -6.70 1.40
CA LEU A 186 4.63 -7.48 0.62
C LEU A 186 4.18 -7.65 -0.83
N ASN A 187 2.90 -7.98 -1.06
CA ASN A 187 2.36 -8.13 -2.40
C ASN A 187 2.39 -6.79 -3.16
N ARG A 188 2.02 -5.68 -2.49
CA ARG A 188 2.12 -4.33 -3.06
C ARG A 188 3.56 -4.00 -3.47
N GLN A 189 4.53 -4.27 -2.60
CA GLN A 189 5.96 -4.03 -2.89
C GLN A 189 6.47 -4.87 -4.05
N LYS A 190 6.04 -6.14 -4.17
CA LYS A 190 6.40 -7.01 -5.31
C LYS A 190 5.89 -6.45 -6.63
N ASN A 191 4.67 -5.92 -6.67
CA ASN A 191 4.12 -5.26 -7.85
C ASN A 191 4.89 -3.97 -8.19
N VAL A 192 5.23 -3.15 -7.19
CA VAL A 192 6.06 -1.95 -7.39
C VAL A 192 7.43 -2.32 -7.94
N LEU A 193 8.09 -3.35 -7.39
CA LEU A 193 9.40 -3.81 -7.87
C LEU A 193 9.34 -4.27 -9.33
N ALA A 194 8.30 -5.00 -9.72
CA ALA A 194 8.09 -5.42 -11.11
C ALA A 194 7.91 -4.20 -12.02
N SER A 195 7.08 -3.24 -11.62
CA SER A 195 6.84 -1.98 -12.34
C SER A 195 8.13 -1.16 -12.52
N GLN A 196 8.94 -1.01 -11.47
CA GLN A 196 10.23 -0.30 -11.51
C GLN A 196 11.23 -0.94 -12.49
N LYS A 197 11.27 -2.28 -12.54
CA LYS A 197 12.14 -3.00 -13.49
C LYS A 197 11.73 -2.75 -14.93
N VAL A 198 10.44 -2.84 -15.23
CA VAL A 198 9.93 -2.58 -16.59
C VAL A 198 10.14 -1.11 -16.98
N ALA A 199 9.88 -0.16 -16.09
CA ALA A 199 10.14 1.27 -16.35
C ALA A 199 11.61 1.56 -16.71
N LYS A 200 12.55 0.88 -16.04
CA LYS A 200 13.97 0.95 -16.39
C LYS A 200 14.26 0.34 -17.76
N GLU A 201 13.67 -0.80 -18.08
CA GLU A 201 13.81 -1.45 -19.39
C GLU A 201 13.24 -0.57 -20.51
N ASP A 202 12.10 0.06 -20.30
CA ASP A 202 11.48 1.01 -21.24
C ASP A 202 12.38 2.21 -21.50
N LEU A 203 12.97 2.81 -20.45
CA LEU A 203 13.93 3.90 -20.62
C LEU A 203 15.16 3.46 -21.43
N LEU A 204 15.69 2.27 -21.15
CA LEU A 204 16.83 1.72 -21.90
C LEU A 204 16.47 1.44 -23.35
N ALA A 205 15.27 0.94 -23.62
CA ALA A 205 14.78 0.69 -24.98
C ALA A 205 14.56 2.00 -25.76
N ALA A 206 13.95 3.01 -25.12
CA ALA A 206 13.68 4.32 -25.72
C ALA A 206 14.97 5.09 -26.04
N THR A 207 15.96 5.01 -25.15
CA THR A 207 17.23 5.71 -25.31
C THR A 207 18.26 4.89 -26.08
N LYS A 208 18.09 3.57 -26.19
CA LYS A 208 19.09 2.63 -26.73
C LYS A 208 20.46 2.79 -26.05
N ASN A 209 20.46 3.14 -24.76
CA ASN A 209 21.64 3.48 -23.98
C ASN A 209 22.45 4.68 -24.55
N ASP A 210 21.80 5.57 -25.29
CA ASP A 210 22.40 6.75 -25.91
C ASP A 210 22.00 8.04 -25.16
N GLU A 211 23.01 8.76 -24.64
CA GLU A 211 22.83 10.00 -23.89
C GLU A 211 22.21 11.11 -24.75
N ALA A 212 22.59 11.22 -26.03
CA ALA A 212 22.06 12.25 -26.92
C ALA A 212 20.56 12.06 -27.16
N THR A 213 20.12 10.81 -27.32
CA THR A 213 18.69 10.44 -27.42
C THR A 213 17.95 10.78 -26.14
N PHE A 214 18.52 10.51 -24.97
CA PHE A 214 17.93 10.91 -23.69
C PHE A 214 17.81 12.44 -23.53
N GLN A 215 18.85 13.19 -23.87
CA GLN A 215 18.82 14.66 -23.84
C GLN A 215 17.78 15.23 -24.79
N LYS A 216 17.59 14.61 -25.95
CA LYS A 216 16.53 14.99 -26.89
C LYS A 216 15.15 14.79 -26.27
N LEU A 217 14.88 13.63 -25.65
CA LEU A 217 13.62 13.35 -24.97
C LEU A 217 13.34 14.35 -23.83
N LEU A 218 14.35 14.64 -23.00
CA LEU A 218 14.27 15.65 -21.95
C LEU A 218 13.93 17.04 -22.50
N THR A 219 14.60 17.45 -23.56
CA THR A 219 14.37 18.76 -24.17
C THR A 219 12.97 18.86 -24.78
N GLN A 220 12.52 17.81 -25.48
CA GLN A 220 11.18 17.75 -26.07
C GLN A 220 10.09 17.86 -24.99
N ALA A 221 10.17 17.05 -23.93
CA ALA A 221 9.17 17.05 -22.87
C ALA A 221 9.20 18.33 -21.99
N ARG A 222 10.36 18.96 -21.80
CA ARG A 222 10.45 20.29 -21.16
C ARG A 222 9.78 21.38 -22.01
N SER A 223 10.08 21.42 -23.31
CA SER A 223 9.47 22.36 -24.26
C SER A 223 7.96 22.18 -24.36
N GLU A 224 7.50 20.92 -24.36
CA GLU A 224 6.08 20.57 -24.28
C GLU A 224 5.44 21.16 -23.03
N TYR A 225 5.94 20.81 -21.84
CA TYR A 225 5.41 21.31 -20.58
C TYR A 225 5.36 22.85 -20.53
N GLU A 226 6.45 23.53 -20.89
CA GLU A 226 6.50 25.00 -20.96
C GLU A 226 5.44 25.57 -21.90
N SER A 227 5.24 24.94 -23.07
CA SER A 227 4.26 25.38 -24.06
C SER A 227 2.84 25.23 -23.54
N ILE A 228 2.51 24.09 -22.92
CA ILE A 228 1.18 23.84 -22.35
C ILE A 228 0.91 24.85 -21.23
N GLN A 229 1.86 25.08 -20.31
CA GLN A 229 1.69 26.06 -19.24
C GLN A 229 1.47 27.48 -19.77
N ALA A 230 2.22 27.89 -20.80
CA ALA A 230 2.04 29.19 -21.42
C ALA A 230 0.68 29.33 -22.12
N ILE A 231 0.22 28.28 -22.80
CA ILE A 231 -1.10 28.24 -23.45
C ILE A 231 -2.21 28.39 -22.40
N LEU A 232 -2.17 27.61 -21.31
CA LEU A 232 -3.18 27.70 -20.24
C LEU A 232 -3.15 29.06 -19.52
N ALA A 233 -1.99 29.71 -19.47
CA ALA A 233 -1.84 31.08 -18.96
C ALA A 233 -2.26 32.18 -19.96
N GLY A 234 -2.86 31.82 -21.11
CA GLY A 234 -3.35 32.76 -22.12
C GLY A 234 -2.25 33.45 -22.95
N ARG A 235 -1.04 32.88 -23.00
CA ARG A 235 0.10 33.45 -23.76
C ARG A 235 0.23 32.91 -25.18
N GLY A 236 -0.71 32.08 -25.62
CA GLY A 236 -0.73 31.61 -27.00
C GLY A 236 -1.22 32.70 -27.96
N ASP A 237 -0.73 32.67 -29.20
CA ASP A 237 -1.25 33.50 -30.29
C ASP A 237 -2.50 32.82 -30.85
N GLU A 238 -3.67 33.41 -30.59
CA GLU A 238 -4.98 32.85 -30.89
C GLU A 238 -5.79 33.71 -31.86
N SER A 239 -6.53 33.05 -32.73
CA SER A 239 -7.52 33.68 -33.61
C SER A 239 -8.90 33.05 -33.40
N LYS A 240 -9.93 33.90 -33.28
CA LYS A 240 -11.32 33.45 -33.20
C LYS A 240 -11.74 32.88 -34.54
N VAL A 241 -12.30 31.67 -34.53
CA VAL A 241 -12.84 31.01 -35.73
C VAL A 241 -14.33 31.27 -35.86
N GLY A 242 -15.09 31.02 -34.79
CA GLY A 242 -16.56 31.12 -34.81
C GLY A 242 -17.21 30.21 -33.77
N ASP A 243 -18.54 30.15 -33.78
CA ASP A 243 -19.31 29.26 -32.92
C ASP A 243 -19.22 27.81 -33.42
N VAL A 244 -19.12 26.86 -32.49
CA VAL A 244 -19.15 25.41 -32.74
C VAL A 244 -20.18 24.74 -31.86
N LYS A 245 -20.72 23.63 -32.36
CA LYS A 245 -21.64 22.74 -31.63
C LYS A 245 -20.89 21.54 -31.07
N LYS A 246 -21.43 21.01 -29.98
CA LYS A 246 -21.05 19.70 -29.47
C LYS A 246 -21.06 18.66 -30.58
N GLY A 247 -19.96 17.92 -30.74
CA GLY A 247 -19.76 16.91 -31.77
C GLY A 247 -19.24 17.44 -33.11
N ASP A 248 -19.06 18.75 -33.28
CA ASP A 248 -18.40 19.28 -34.48
C ASP A 248 -16.92 18.89 -34.49
N LYS A 249 -16.40 18.50 -35.67
CA LYS A 249 -14.97 18.26 -35.85
C LYS A 249 -14.23 19.60 -35.84
N ILE A 250 -13.31 19.76 -34.90
CA ILE A 250 -12.57 21.02 -34.69
C ILE A 250 -11.09 20.94 -35.06
N ALA A 251 -10.50 19.74 -35.05
CA ALA A 251 -9.09 19.52 -35.35
C ALA A 251 -8.79 18.05 -35.72
N THR A 252 -7.52 17.76 -35.99
CA THR A 252 -6.99 16.40 -36.15
C THR A 252 -5.69 16.23 -35.36
N ILE A 253 -5.48 15.12 -34.68
CA ILE A 253 -4.26 14.82 -33.92
C ILE A 253 -3.04 14.76 -34.86
N ILE A 254 -1.89 15.23 -34.39
CA ILE A 254 -0.62 15.10 -35.12
C ILE A 254 -0.21 13.63 -35.18
N SER A 255 0.00 13.11 -36.38
CA SER A 255 0.49 11.76 -36.58
C SER A 255 2.02 11.70 -36.43
N GLY A 256 2.50 10.78 -35.59
CA GLY A 256 3.92 10.59 -35.31
C GLY A 256 4.48 11.56 -34.27
N SER A 257 5.80 11.61 -34.19
CA SER A 257 6.51 12.53 -33.28
C SER A 257 6.52 13.96 -33.82
N SER A 258 6.48 14.94 -32.92
CA SER A 258 6.65 16.37 -33.21
C SER A 258 7.85 16.94 -32.44
N CYS A 259 8.10 18.25 -32.53
CA CYS A 259 9.17 18.88 -31.76
C CYS A 259 8.90 18.93 -30.24
N ASN A 260 7.67 18.69 -29.81
CA ASN A 260 7.21 18.73 -28.41
C ASN A 260 6.28 17.55 -28.08
N SER A 261 6.38 16.45 -28.81
CA SER A 261 5.68 15.20 -28.48
C SER A 261 6.45 14.04 -29.08
N SER A 262 6.56 12.95 -28.32
CA SER A 262 7.27 11.74 -28.73
C SER A 262 6.42 10.83 -29.63
N GLY A 263 5.12 11.09 -29.78
CA GLY A 263 4.24 10.32 -30.66
C GLY A 263 2.78 10.78 -30.65
N THR A 264 1.97 10.23 -31.55
CA THR A 264 0.55 10.56 -31.71
C THR A 264 -0.23 10.44 -30.41
N HIS A 265 -0.79 11.53 -29.90
CA HIS A 265 -1.80 11.57 -28.83
C HIS A 265 -2.47 12.95 -28.80
N LEU A 266 -3.65 13.02 -28.18
CA LEU A 266 -4.30 14.27 -27.80
C LEU A 266 -4.02 14.52 -26.32
N HIS A 267 -3.46 15.68 -26.00
CA HIS A 267 -3.48 16.22 -24.64
C HIS A 267 -4.76 17.06 -24.49
N PHE A 268 -5.69 16.57 -23.65
CA PHE A 268 -6.97 17.23 -23.41
C PHE A 268 -7.00 17.85 -22.02
N THR A 269 -7.27 19.15 -21.94
CA THR A 269 -7.34 19.90 -20.67
C THR A 269 -8.67 20.63 -20.56
N VAL A 270 -9.24 20.63 -19.35
CA VAL A 270 -10.38 21.47 -18.96
C VAL A 270 -9.87 22.50 -17.97
N THR A 271 -10.24 23.77 -18.14
CA THR A 271 -9.94 24.83 -17.17
C THR A 271 -11.18 25.60 -16.78
N ASP A 272 -11.11 26.29 -15.64
CA ASP A 272 -11.99 27.43 -15.37
C ASP A 272 -11.62 28.63 -16.27
N LYS A 273 -12.43 29.70 -16.21
CA LYS A 273 -12.18 30.95 -16.93
C LYS A 273 -10.86 31.67 -16.57
N ASN A 274 -10.23 31.30 -15.46
CA ASN A 274 -8.95 31.89 -15.03
C ASN A 274 -7.75 31.05 -15.50
N GLY A 275 -7.98 29.95 -16.24
CA GLY A 275 -6.93 29.05 -16.70
C GLY A 275 -6.50 28.01 -15.67
N ASN A 276 -7.21 27.85 -14.54
CA ASN A 276 -6.89 26.82 -13.56
C ASN A 276 -7.34 25.44 -14.07
N PRO A 277 -6.44 24.44 -14.14
CA PRO A 277 -6.79 23.13 -14.66
C PRO A 277 -7.76 22.40 -13.71
N MET A 278 -8.68 21.65 -14.31
CA MET A 278 -9.67 20.82 -13.65
C MET A 278 -9.54 19.39 -14.15
N ASN A 279 -9.88 18.40 -13.32
CA ASN A 279 -9.82 16.99 -13.73
C ASN A 279 -10.83 16.70 -14.87
N PRO A 280 -10.39 16.34 -16.09
CA PRO A 280 -11.30 16.05 -17.20
C PRO A 280 -12.27 14.89 -16.91
N PHE A 281 -11.90 13.92 -16.07
CA PHE A 281 -12.77 12.80 -15.69
C PHE A 281 -14.01 13.22 -14.88
N SER A 282 -14.01 14.41 -14.28
CA SER A 282 -15.22 14.97 -13.65
C SER A 282 -16.30 15.35 -14.66
N PHE A 283 -15.94 15.46 -15.94
CA PHE A 283 -16.84 15.91 -17.00
C PHE A 283 -17.13 14.83 -18.03
N LEU A 284 -16.15 13.98 -18.35
CA LEU A 284 -16.29 12.92 -19.34
C LEU A 284 -17.15 11.75 -18.83
N LYS A 285 -17.96 11.16 -19.71
CA LYS A 285 -18.75 9.96 -19.44
C LYS A 285 -17.94 8.67 -19.54
N ASN A 286 -18.48 7.56 -19.05
CA ASN A 286 -17.89 6.23 -19.28
C ASN A 286 -17.79 5.88 -20.78
N VAL A 287 -16.71 5.20 -21.16
CA VAL A 287 -16.39 4.86 -22.55
C VAL A 287 -15.60 3.55 -22.60
N ASP A 288 -15.59 2.88 -23.75
CA ASP A 288 -14.69 1.77 -24.01
C ASP A 288 -13.23 2.27 -24.10
N TYR A 289 -12.35 1.64 -23.32
CA TYR A 289 -10.96 2.09 -23.17
C TYR A 289 -9.97 0.93 -22.98
N GLU A 290 -8.70 1.25 -23.19
CA GLU A 290 -7.54 0.44 -22.82
C GLU A 290 -6.56 1.34 -22.06
N ASN A 291 -6.13 0.91 -20.88
CA ASN A 291 -5.24 1.67 -20.02
C ASN A 291 -3.79 1.30 -20.31
N CYS A 292 -3.05 2.24 -20.90
CA CYS A 292 -1.64 2.10 -21.25
C CYS A 292 -0.78 3.16 -20.55
N SER A 293 -1.19 3.60 -19.36
CA SER A 293 -0.49 4.63 -18.58
C SER A 293 0.61 4.11 -17.66
N GLY A 294 0.68 2.79 -17.50
CA GLY A 294 1.71 2.08 -16.77
C GLY A 294 2.90 1.66 -17.64
N PRO A 295 3.84 0.88 -17.08
CA PRO A 295 5.04 0.45 -17.78
C PRO A 295 4.76 -0.65 -18.82
N GLY A 296 5.69 -0.85 -19.76
CA GLY A 296 5.66 -1.94 -20.73
C GLY A 296 4.69 -1.71 -21.90
N LYS A 297 4.26 -2.80 -22.57
CA LYS A 297 3.57 -2.75 -23.87
C LYS A 297 2.12 -2.24 -23.84
N CYS A 298 1.62 -1.86 -22.66
CA CYS A 298 0.32 -1.27 -22.33
C CYS A 298 -0.16 -1.95 -21.04
N SER A 299 -0.06 -1.26 -19.92
CA SER A 299 -0.56 -1.72 -18.63
C SER A 299 -1.17 -0.58 -17.85
N ASP A 300 -1.99 -0.92 -16.86
CA ASP A 300 -2.64 0.04 -15.98
C ASP A 300 -1.62 0.68 -15.02
N GLY A 301 -1.45 2.00 -15.11
CA GLY A 301 -0.64 2.79 -14.18
C GLY A 301 -1.47 3.79 -13.40
N ASP A 302 -2.23 4.61 -14.11
CA ASP A 302 -3.13 5.63 -13.58
C ASP A 302 -4.57 5.10 -13.47
N PRO A 303 -5.34 5.58 -12.47
CA PRO A 303 -6.76 5.27 -12.38
C PRO A 303 -7.55 5.91 -13.53
N PHE A 304 -8.52 5.15 -14.06
CA PHE A 304 -9.46 5.62 -15.09
C PHE A 304 -10.87 5.66 -14.50
N ASN A 305 -11.38 6.84 -14.17
CA ASN A 305 -12.62 7.02 -13.41
C ASN A 305 -13.52 8.20 -13.91
N PRO A 306 -13.92 8.20 -15.19
CA PRO A 306 -14.86 9.21 -15.70
C PRO A 306 -16.21 9.14 -14.97
N SER A 307 -16.77 10.31 -14.64
CA SER A 307 -17.97 10.45 -13.80
C SER A 307 -18.97 11.51 -14.29
N GLY A 308 -18.67 12.18 -15.40
CA GLY A 308 -19.53 13.22 -15.97
C GLY A 308 -20.42 12.72 -17.12
N SER A 309 -20.86 13.66 -17.95
CA SER A 309 -21.82 13.44 -19.04
C SER A 309 -21.34 13.90 -20.42
N TRP A 310 -20.18 14.56 -20.50
CA TRP A 310 -19.60 15.03 -21.76
C TRP A 310 -19.16 13.86 -22.61
N ASP A 311 -19.32 14.04 -23.92
CA ASP A 311 -18.75 13.13 -24.89
C ASP A 311 -17.23 13.26 -24.91
N TRP A 312 -16.55 12.21 -25.35
CA TRP A 312 -15.10 12.23 -25.48
C TRP A 312 -14.69 13.07 -26.69
N PRO A 313 -13.57 13.79 -26.61
CA PRO A 313 -13.09 14.63 -27.70
C PRO A 313 -12.55 13.84 -28.90
N ILE A 314 -12.52 12.51 -28.82
CA ILE A 314 -11.95 11.57 -29.81
C ILE A 314 -12.81 10.31 -29.89
N ASN A 315 -12.67 9.55 -30.98
CA ASN A 315 -13.45 8.33 -31.19
C ASN A 315 -12.97 7.17 -30.30
N PRO A 316 -13.89 6.43 -29.65
CA PRO A 316 -13.55 5.17 -28.98
C PRO A 316 -13.14 4.09 -30.01
N LYS A 317 -12.43 3.03 -29.62
CA LYS A 317 -11.88 2.74 -28.28
C LYS A 317 -10.76 3.72 -27.88
N ILE A 318 -10.79 4.18 -26.64
CA ILE A 318 -9.82 5.14 -26.11
C ILE A 318 -8.58 4.40 -25.60
N THR A 319 -7.41 4.71 -26.13
CA THR A 319 -6.13 4.34 -25.50
C THR A 319 -5.71 5.45 -24.56
N PHE A 320 -5.71 5.16 -23.26
CA PHE A 320 -5.35 6.11 -22.21
C PHE A 320 -3.86 6.00 -21.88
N VAL A 321 -3.12 7.09 -22.05
CA VAL A 321 -1.65 7.13 -21.94
C VAL A 321 -1.20 7.80 -20.66
N GLN A 322 -1.91 8.82 -20.18
CA GLN A 322 -1.53 9.48 -18.92
C GLN A 322 -2.72 10.24 -18.30
N GLY A 323 -2.87 10.10 -16.97
CA GLY A 323 -3.94 10.69 -16.19
C GLY A 323 -3.74 12.15 -15.77
N TYR A 324 -4.74 12.69 -15.08
CA TYR A 324 -4.68 14.01 -14.48
C TYR A 324 -4.04 13.98 -13.09
N GLY A 325 -3.18 14.95 -12.79
CA GLY A 325 -2.56 15.15 -11.49
C GLY A 325 -1.24 14.43 -11.28
N SER A 326 -1.06 13.78 -10.12
CA SER A 326 0.15 13.02 -9.80
C SER A 326 0.04 11.63 -10.42
N THR A 327 0.64 11.43 -11.60
CA THR A 327 0.52 10.21 -12.38
C THR A 327 1.58 9.17 -12.03
N TRP A 328 1.36 7.94 -12.48
CA TRP A 328 2.32 6.85 -12.41
C TRP A 328 3.64 7.25 -13.07
N ALA A 329 3.59 7.90 -14.25
CA ALA A 329 4.78 8.35 -14.97
C ALA A 329 5.59 9.37 -14.15
N VAL A 330 4.93 10.33 -13.51
CA VAL A 330 5.56 11.32 -12.61
C VAL A 330 6.26 10.63 -11.43
N ALA A 331 5.60 9.65 -10.82
CA ALA A 331 6.12 8.98 -9.63
C ALA A 331 7.24 7.96 -9.93
N ASN A 332 7.23 7.32 -11.11
CA ASN A 332 8.02 6.12 -11.36
C ASN A 332 9.02 6.24 -12.53
N THR A 333 9.06 7.38 -13.24
CA THR A 333 9.91 7.53 -14.42
C THR A 333 10.69 8.85 -14.43
N TRP A 334 11.48 9.07 -15.48
CA TRP A 334 12.22 10.31 -15.71
C TRP A 334 11.32 11.54 -15.91
N VAL A 335 10.02 11.34 -16.21
CA VAL A 335 9.03 12.41 -16.40
C VAL A 335 8.88 13.28 -15.15
N GLY A 336 9.01 12.71 -13.94
CA GLY A 336 8.95 13.46 -12.68
C GLY A 336 10.04 14.54 -12.53
N GLN A 337 11.09 14.51 -13.35
CA GLN A 337 12.14 15.56 -13.40
C GLN A 337 11.70 16.83 -14.16
N ILE A 338 10.56 16.76 -14.85
CA ILE A 338 10.04 17.81 -15.73
C ILE A 338 8.88 18.51 -15.05
N TYR A 339 7.94 17.73 -14.53
CA TYR A 339 6.79 18.25 -13.83
C TYR A 339 6.33 17.28 -12.73
N SER A 340 5.67 17.83 -11.72
CA SER A 340 5.08 17.06 -10.61
C SER A 340 3.57 16.88 -10.74
N PHE A 341 2.94 17.51 -11.73
CA PHE A 341 1.50 17.52 -11.92
C PHE A 341 1.14 17.60 -13.40
N HIS A 342 0.34 16.64 -13.87
CA HIS A 342 -0.20 16.63 -15.22
C HIS A 342 -1.55 17.37 -15.27
N ASN A 343 -1.65 18.41 -16.10
CA ASN A 343 -2.78 19.34 -16.11
C ASN A 343 -3.95 18.90 -17.02
N GLY A 344 -3.86 17.72 -17.63
CA GLY A 344 -4.88 17.17 -18.52
C GLY A 344 -4.86 15.65 -18.52
N ILE A 345 -5.37 15.05 -19.60
CA ILE A 345 -5.25 13.63 -19.90
C ILE A 345 -4.65 13.44 -21.29
N ASP A 346 -3.80 12.44 -21.44
CA ASP A 346 -3.23 12.04 -22.73
C ASP A 346 -3.91 10.80 -23.25
N ILE A 347 -4.49 10.92 -24.44
CA ILE A 347 -5.39 9.90 -24.99
C ILE A 347 -5.22 9.74 -26.50
N LYS A 348 -5.49 8.55 -27.00
CA LYS A 348 -5.56 8.26 -28.44
C LYS A 348 -6.90 7.62 -28.77
N GLY A 349 -7.47 8.00 -29.91
CA GLY A 349 -8.70 7.43 -30.41
C GLY A 349 -8.46 6.38 -31.49
N SER A 350 -9.54 5.72 -31.91
CA SER A 350 -9.52 4.85 -33.10
C SER A 350 -9.34 5.62 -34.41
N ALA A 351 -9.52 6.94 -34.39
CA ALA A 351 -9.24 7.86 -35.46
C ALA A 351 -8.63 9.16 -34.91
N ASP A 352 -7.90 9.88 -35.76
CA ASP A 352 -7.20 11.11 -35.39
C ASP A 352 -8.13 12.35 -35.34
N ASN A 353 -9.44 12.21 -35.54
CA ASN A 353 -10.36 13.35 -35.50
C ASN A 353 -10.59 13.83 -34.07
N VAL A 354 -10.62 15.16 -33.89
CA VAL A 354 -10.93 15.80 -32.61
C VAL A 354 -12.24 16.57 -32.70
N TYR A 355 -13.10 16.40 -31.70
CA TYR A 355 -14.46 16.93 -31.65
C TYR A 355 -14.66 17.87 -30.45
N ALA A 356 -15.49 18.91 -30.65
CA ALA A 356 -15.93 19.76 -29.56
C ALA A 356 -16.78 18.95 -28.56
N VAL A 357 -16.43 19.00 -27.27
CA VAL A 357 -17.15 18.23 -26.24
C VAL A 357 -18.46 18.90 -25.82
N GLU A 358 -18.55 20.22 -26.02
CA GLU A 358 -19.70 21.07 -25.70
C GLU A 358 -19.78 22.25 -26.69
N ASP A 359 -20.92 22.94 -26.70
CA ASP A 359 -21.14 24.16 -27.48
C ASP A 359 -20.22 25.31 -26.99
N GLY A 360 -19.71 26.12 -27.90
CA GLY A 360 -18.87 27.26 -27.52
C GLY A 360 -18.31 28.06 -28.70
N VAL A 361 -17.37 28.94 -28.39
CA VAL A 361 -16.60 29.70 -29.39
C VAL A 361 -15.26 29.03 -29.60
N LEU A 362 -14.97 28.63 -30.83
CA LEU A 362 -13.71 28.02 -31.23
C LEU A 362 -12.65 29.07 -31.51
N TYR A 363 -11.47 28.86 -30.93
CA TYR A 363 -10.24 29.56 -31.21
C TYR A 363 -9.18 28.58 -31.72
N ARG A 364 -8.40 29.03 -32.70
CA ARG A 364 -7.23 28.30 -33.21
C ARG A 364 -5.99 29.05 -32.77
N GLY A 365 -5.09 28.35 -32.10
CA GLY A 365 -3.95 28.97 -31.47
C GLY A 365 -2.66 28.20 -31.63
N SER A 366 -1.56 28.91 -31.42
CA SER A 366 -0.27 28.27 -31.24
C SER A 366 0.61 29.01 -30.27
N TYR A 367 1.53 28.29 -29.64
CA TYR A 367 2.60 28.86 -28.84
C TYR A 367 3.94 28.37 -29.39
N THR A 368 4.89 29.28 -29.55
CA THR A 368 6.26 28.95 -29.94
C THR A 368 7.15 29.11 -28.72
N GLY A 369 7.55 27.97 -28.14
CA GLY A 369 8.38 27.93 -26.95
C GLY A 369 9.87 28.16 -27.24
N SER A 370 10.68 27.95 -26.19
CA SER A 370 12.13 27.92 -26.31
C SER A 370 12.56 26.86 -27.36
N GLY A 371 13.50 27.21 -28.26
CA GLY A 371 13.96 26.29 -29.33
C GLY A 371 13.12 26.28 -30.62
N SER A 372 12.28 27.29 -30.86
CA SER A 372 11.49 27.47 -32.09
C SER A 372 10.47 26.36 -32.37
N CYS A 373 10.14 25.56 -31.35
CA CYS A 373 9.11 24.52 -31.45
C CYS A 373 7.72 25.14 -31.28
N ARG A 374 6.85 24.96 -32.28
CA ARG A 374 5.49 25.50 -32.31
C ARG A 374 4.48 24.43 -31.92
N LEU A 375 3.85 24.58 -30.75
CA LEU A 375 2.70 23.79 -30.33
C LEU A 375 1.42 24.41 -30.89
N ARG A 376 0.69 23.66 -31.71
CA ARG A 376 -0.66 24.04 -32.16
C ARG A 376 -1.70 23.45 -31.22
N TYR A 377 -2.75 24.22 -30.99
CA TYR A 377 -3.89 23.80 -30.19
C TYR A 377 -5.17 24.45 -30.71
N VAL A 378 -6.30 23.85 -30.34
CA VAL A 378 -7.59 24.54 -30.41
C VAL A 378 -8.15 24.72 -29.02
N ARG A 379 -8.87 25.82 -28.80
CA ARG A 379 -9.55 26.14 -27.55
C ARG A 379 -11.03 26.36 -27.84
N VAL A 380 -11.91 25.76 -27.05
CA VAL A 380 -13.34 26.05 -27.08
C VAL A 380 -13.71 26.76 -25.79
N GLU A 381 -14.16 28.00 -25.91
CA GLU A 381 -14.71 28.80 -24.81
C GLU A 381 -16.19 28.48 -24.65
N GLN A 382 -16.55 27.83 -23.55
CA GLN A 382 -17.90 27.36 -23.27
C GLN A 382 -18.70 28.44 -22.51
N LYS A 383 -20.03 28.32 -22.54
CA LYS A 383 -20.94 29.33 -21.94
C LYS A 383 -20.96 29.33 -20.40
N ASP A 384 -20.43 28.32 -19.76
CA ASP A 384 -20.50 28.07 -18.30
C ASP A 384 -19.16 28.34 -17.58
N ASP A 385 -18.46 29.39 -18.03
CA ASP A 385 -17.16 29.84 -17.50
C ASP A 385 -16.06 28.76 -17.54
N LYS A 386 -16.16 27.81 -18.49
CA LYS A 386 -15.15 26.76 -18.73
C LYS A 386 -14.50 26.91 -20.10
N GLN A 387 -13.30 26.39 -20.18
CA GLN A 387 -12.55 26.32 -21.43
C GLN A 387 -12.01 24.90 -21.60
N THR A 388 -12.05 24.39 -22.83
CA THR A 388 -11.40 23.14 -23.19
C THR A 388 -10.28 23.38 -24.18
N PHE A 389 -9.13 22.78 -23.91
CA PHE A 389 -7.94 22.86 -24.75
C PHE A 389 -7.64 21.48 -25.33
N TYR A 390 -7.30 21.48 -26.61
CA TYR A 390 -6.99 20.28 -27.38
C TYR A 390 -5.63 20.52 -28.04
N LEU A 391 -4.59 19.90 -27.48
CA LEU A 391 -3.21 20.13 -27.89
C LEU A 391 -2.67 18.93 -28.68
N HIS A 392 -1.52 19.13 -29.34
CA HIS A 392 -0.96 18.17 -30.32
C HIS A 392 -1.86 17.92 -31.53
N VAL A 393 -2.44 19.01 -32.05
CA VAL A 393 -3.39 18.96 -33.18
C VAL A 393 -2.96 19.82 -34.37
N ASN A 394 -3.55 19.53 -35.53
CA ASN A 394 -3.58 20.33 -36.74
C ASN A 394 -5.02 20.78 -37.04
N TYR A 395 -5.17 21.90 -37.74
CA TYR A 395 -6.47 22.51 -38.03
C TYR A 395 -6.47 23.37 -39.29
#